data_AF-A0A2N5PN49-F1
#
_entry.id   AF-A0A2N5PN49-F1
#
_cell.length_a   1.000
_cell.length_b   1.000
_cell.length_c   1.000
_cell.angle_alpha   90.00
_cell.angle_beta   90.00
_cell.angle_gamma   90.00
#
_symmetry.space_group_name_H-M   'P 1'
#
loop_
_entity.id
_entity.type
_entity.pdbx_description
1 polymer ?
#
loop_
_entity_poly.entity_id
_entity_poly.type
_entity_poly.pdbx_seq_one_letter_code
_entity_poly.pdbx_strand_id
1 'polypeptide(L)'
;MTHVFEGEFVHQNLGRIRKEFRVDQMCEWETRKATVRGLFFCEHGIVIDTCEELDHLDEQVMQYLNITLREKDTQVIPFCADGTYWVPVEAGEAKDVRAEKWMEYYQCDQERFWKFQRYFYEWTGEIPKRLELSVKPEKTRYEGTSFAVKAGAVDQKVEVMHPVTKEYYELNIKESVDERIEVPDMEGLKFPEHVLKITYEIAPQPKDDFYLQDREEGDTVWTTAHGKRSVSVIGGQSGPTSVFLAGTIEPGDQAAYSSPHFHPVKETIWKPVFYRQELEEKYLSIRLDRSCLKQW
;
A
#
# COMPACT_ATOMS: atom_id res chain seq x y z
N MET A 1 -23.16 24.40 18.96
CA MET A 1 -22.11 23.36 18.85
C MET A 1 -22.00 23.03 17.37
N THR A 2 -20.90 23.38 16.72
CA THR A 2 -20.60 22.88 15.38
C THR A 2 -20.34 21.38 15.51
N HIS A 3 -21.19 20.56 14.90
CA HIS A 3 -20.94 19.13 14.78
C HIS A 3 -19.69 18.96 13.92
N VAL A 4 -18.61 18.49 14.51
CA VAL A 4 -17.38 18.15 13.78
C VAL A 4 -17.56 16.74 13.23
N PHE A 5 -17.23 16.53 11.96
CA PHE A 5 -17.35 15.22 11.34
C PHE A 5 -16.29 14.27 11.90
N GLU A 6 -16.72 13.34 12.76
CA GLU A 6 -15.83 12.35 13.35
C GLU A 6 -15.47 11.24 12.34
N GLY A 7 -16.30 10.97 11.33
CA GLY A 7 -16.01 10.01 10.25
C GLY A 7 -15.63 8.58 10.68
N GLU A 8 -15.85 8.24 11.96
CA GLU A 8 -15.50 6.97 12.62
C GLU A 8 -14.04 6.58 12.39
N PHE A 9 -13.12 7.22 13.14
CA PHE A 9 -11.70 6.88 13.14
C PHE A 9 -11.44 5.50 13.78
N VAL A 10 -10.61 4.67 13.15
CA VAL A 10 -10.13 3.41 13.75
C VAL A 10 -9.04 3.67 14.80
N HIS A 11 -8.32 4.80 14.71
CA HIS A 11 -7.19 5.08 15.58
C HIS A 11 -7.58 5.83 16.87
N GLN A 12 -7.37 5.22 18.03
CA GLN A 12 -7.85 5.73 19.32
C GLN A 12 -7.02 6.91 19.88
N ASN A 13 -5.78 7.12 19.42
CA ASN A 13 -4.90 8.17 19.96
C ASN A 13 -4.98 9.53 19.26
N LEU A 14 -5.94 9.79 18.35
CA LEU A 14 -6.05 11.12 17.72
C LEU A 14 -6.32 12.25 18.71
N GLY A 15 -6.90 11.94 19.87
CA GLY A 15 -7.46 12.92 20.80
C GLY A 15 -8.66 13.64 20.18
N ARG A 16 -9.06 14.77 20.77
CA ARG A 16 -10.23 15.51 20.30
C ARG A 16 -9.95 16.28 19.01
N ILE A 17 -10.87 16.22 18.04
CA ILE A 17 -10.83 17.14 16.89
C ILE A 17 -11.17 18.54 17.38
N ARG A 18 -10.22 19.48 17.24
CA ARG A 18 -10.40 20.86 17.72
C ARG A 18 -10.98 21.76 16.64
N LYS A 19 -10.57 21.53 15.39
CA LYS A 19 -10.95 22.39 14.27
C LYS A 19 -10.94 21.63 12.97
N GLU A 20 -11.87 21.99 12.11
CA GLU A 20 -11.90 21.57 10.72
C GLU A 20 -11.67 22.78 9.81
N PHE A 21 -10.95 22.55 8.72
CA PHE A 21 -10.74 23.49 7.64
C PHE A 21 -11.11 22.82 6.32
N ARG A 22 -12.15 23.33 5.65
CA ARG A 22 -12.52 22.90 4.31
C ARG A 22 -11.55 23.46 3.29
N VAL A 23 -11.01 22.58 2.46
CA VAL A 23 -9.97 22.88 1.46
C VAL A 23 -10.55 22.84 0.06
N ASP A 24 -11.25 21.74 -0.27
CA ASP A 24 -11.85 21.47 -1.58
C ASP A 24 -10.93 21.78 -2.78
N GLN A 25 -9.65 21.38 -2.66
CA GLN A 25 -8.67 21.51 -3.75
C GLN A 25 -8.55 20.20 -4.50
N MET A 26 -8.66 20.28 -5.82
CA MET A 26 -8.67 19.13 -6.71
C MET A 26 -7.31 18.91 -7.37
N CYS A 27 -6.89 17.66 -7.42
CA CYS A 27 -5.87 17.12 -8.30
C CYS A 27 -6.55 16.36 -9.43
N GLU A 28 -6.31 16.79 -10.67
CA GLU A 28 -6.83 16.15 -11.87
C GLU A 28 -5.69 15.57 -12.68
N TRP A 29 -5.85 14.31 -13.04
CA TRP A 29 -5.06 13.55 -14.00
C TRP A 29 -5.97 13.13 -15.16
N GLU A 30 -5.39 12.60 -16.24
CA GLU A 30 -6.15 12.22 -17.44
C GLU A 30 -7.29 11.23 -17.14
N THR A 31 -7.09 10.32 -16.19
CA THR A 31 -8.02 9.24 -15.86
C THR A 31 -8.53 9.26 -14.42
N ARG A 32 -8.10 10.23 -13.60
CA ARG A 32 -8.35 10.22 -12.16
C ARG A 32 -8.59 11.63 -11.64
N LYS A 33 -9.56 11.78 -10.75
CA LYS A 33 -9.84 13.04 -10.05
C LYS A 33 -9.90 12.78 -8.56
N ALA A 34 -9.03 13.45 -7.82
CA ALA A 34 -9.01 13.41 -6.38
C ALA A 34 -9.16 14.81 -5.82
N THR A 35 -9.92 14.97 -4.76
CA THR A 35 -10.08 16.24 -4.06
C THR A 35 -9.63 16.08 -2.63
N VAL A 36 -8.70 16.93 -2.18
CA VAL A 36 -8.43 17.14 -0.75
C VAL A 36 -9.56 17.99 -0.21
N ARG A 37 -10.45 17.39 0.58
CA ARG A 37 -11.69 18.03 1.03
C ARG A 37 -11.51 18.77 2.33
N GLY A 38 -10.88 18.14 3.31
CA GLY A 38 -10.85 18.63 4.68
C GLY A 38 -9.52 18.39 5.37
N LEU A 39 -9.12 19.36 6.19
CA LEU A 39 -8.06 19.22 7.18
C LEU A 39 -8.68 19.30 8.57
N PHE A 40 -8.42 18.30 9.41
CA PHE A 40 -8.90 18.28 10.78
C PHE A 40 -7.70 18.32 11.71
N PHE A 41 -7.65 19.37 12.53
CA PHE A 41 -6.59 19.55 13.49
C PHE A 41 -7.03 18.90 14.81
N CYS A 42 -6.26 17.91 15.23
CA CYS A 42 -6.51 17.06 16.39
C CYS A 42 -5.39 17.26 17.42
N GLU A 43 -5.63 16.88 18.67
CA GLU A 43 -4.67 17.11 19.76
C GLU A 43 -3.27 16.55 19.50
N HIS A 44 -3.18 15.44 18.80
CA HIS A 44 -1.92 14.74 18.53
C HIS A 44 -1.54 14.76 17.04
N GLY A 45 -2.20 15.55 16.20
CA GLY A 45 -1.90 15.51 14.77
C GLY A 45 -2.87 16.24 13.85
N ILE A 46 -2.67 16.00 12.55
CA ILE A 46 -3.53 16.50 11.48
C ILE A 46 -4.12 15.31 10.74
N VAL A 47 -5.41 15.41 10.43
CA VAL A 47 -6.11 14.48 9.56
C VAL A 47 -6.39 15.16 8.24
N ILE A 48 -6.16 14.44 7.14
CA ILE A 48 -6.47 14.89 5.79
C ILE A 48 -7.48 13.93 5.19
N ASP A 49 -8.63 14.48 4.78
CA ASP A 49 -9.65 13.75 4.06
C ASP A 49 -9.56 14.02 2.57
N THR A 50 -9.66 12.94 1.80
CA THR A 50 -9.72 12.98 0.34
C THR A 50 -10.92 12.21 -0.17
N CYS A 51 -11.44 12.67 -1.30
CA CYS A 51 -12.50 12.01 -2.04
C CYS A 51 -12.06 11.87 -3.50
N GLU A 52 -12.32 10.71 -4.07
CA GLU A 52 -12.06 10.45 -5.48
C GLU A 52 -13.35 9.99 -6.15
N GLU A 53 -13.70 10.64 -7.24
CA GLU A 53 -14.83 10.26 -8.10
C GLU A 53 -14.32 9.27 -9.14
N LEU A 54 -15.06 8.19 -9.34
CA LEU A 54 -14.64 7.04 -10.14
C LEU A 54 -15.78 6.63 -11.07
N ASP A 55 -15.43 6.21 -12.29
CA ASP A 55 -16.41 5.68 -13.25
C ASP A 55 -16.82 4.23 -12.92
N HIS A 56 -15.92 3.45 -12.33
CA HIS A 56 -16.14 2.07 -11.89
C HIS A 56 -15.09 1.65 -10.83
N LEU A 57 -15.35 0.54 -10.13
CA LEU A 57 -14.36 -0.09 -9.24
C LEU A 57 -13.54 -1.12 -10.03
N ASP A 58 -12.25 -0.86 -10.19
CA ASP A 58 -11.26 -1.86 -10.63
C ASP A 58 -10.06 -1.90 -9.67
N GLU A 59 -9.14 -2.86 -9.88
CA GLU A 59 -7.95 -3.01 -9.03
C GLU A 59 -7.02 -1.79 -9.06
N GLN A 60 -6.99 -1.02 -10.15
CA GLN A 60 -6.17 0.19 -10.27
C GLN A 60 -6.78 1.36 -9.50
N VAL A 61 -8.11 1.42 -9.44
CA VAL A 61 -8.90 2.40 -8.68
C VAL A 61 -8.76 2.20 -7.16
N MET A 62 -8.47 0.98 -6.72
CA MET A 62 -8.20 0.68 -5.30
C MET A 62 -6.85 1.24 -4.80
N GLN A 63 -5.97 1.70 -5.69
CA GLN A 63 -4.67 2.32 -5.33
C GLN A 63 -4.82 3.57 -4.47
N TYR A 64 -4.14 3.59 -3.32
CA TYR A 64 -4.16 4.74 -2.41
C TYR A 64 -3.48 5.94 -3.06
N LEU A 65 -3.89 7.14 -2.65
CA LEU A 65 -3.04 8.31 -2.83
C LEU A 65 -1.95 8.28 -1.75
N ASN A 66 -0.70 8.39 -2.16
CA ASN A 66 0.39 8.73 -1.26
C ASN A 66 0.34 10.23 -1.03
N ILE A 67 -0.19 10.63 0.12
CA ILE A 67 -0.21 12.02 0.53
C ILE A 67 0.94 12.24 1.47
N THR A 68 1.87 13.09 1.04
CA THR A 68 2.97 13.51 1.87
C THR A 68 2.72 14.94 2.32
N LEU A 69 2.81 15.17 3.62
CA LEU A 69 2.80 16.51 4.18
C LEU A 69 4.24 17.05 4.23
N ARG A 70 4.46 18.27 3.76
CA ARG A 70 5.70 19.01 3.96
C ARG A 70 5.46 20.26 4.79
N GLU A 71 6.32 20.46 5.77
CA GLU A 71 6.51 21.73 6.45
C GLU A 71 7.98 22.14 6.32
N LYS A 72 8.24 23.23 5.59
CA LYS A 72 9.60 23.70 5.29
C LYS A 72 10.43 22.57 4.67
N ASP A 73 11.52 22.17 5.32
CA ASP A 73 12.44 21.13 4.87
C ASP A 73 12.09 19.73 5.44
N THR A 74 11.04 19.62 6.26
CA THR A 74 10.62 18.37 6.88
C THR A 74 9.48 17.73 6.09
N GLN A 75 9.68 16.47 5.73
CA GLN A 75 8.67 15.61 5.12
C GLN A 75 8.05 14.71 6.19
N VAL A 76 6.72 14.71 6.29
CA VAL A 76 5.95 13.88 7.21
C VAL A 76 5.05 12.97 6.38
N ILE A 77 5.24 11.66 6.57
CA ILE A 77 4.39 10.61 6.01
C ILE A 77 3.24 10.30 6.99
N PRO A 78 2.10 9.78 6.51
CA PRO A 78 1.00 9.45 7.41
C PRO A 78 1.42 8.34 8.38
N PHE A 79 1.06 8.49 9.64
CA PHE A 79 1.21 7.46 10.66
C PHE A 79 0.26 6.29 10.38
N CYS A 80 -0.98 6.59 10.00
CA CYS A 80 -1.94 5.61 9.50
C CYS A 80 -2.87 6.22 8.46
N ALA A 81 -3.47 5.35 7.65
CA ALA A 81 -4.50 5.71 6.71
C ALA A 81 -5.66 4.70 6.79
N ASP A 82 -6.86 5.17 6.52
CA ASP A 82 -8.07 4.37 6.50
C ASP A 82 -9.01 4.92 5.41
N GLY A 83 -9.91 4.10 4.91
CA GLY A 83 -10.81 4.49 3.85
C GLY A 83 -12.04 3.62 3.74
N THR A 84 -13.01 4.11 2.99
CA THR A 84 -14.20 3.36 2.58
C THR A 84 -14.55 3.74 1.15
N TYR A 85 -15.44 3.00 0.53
CA TYR A 85 -15.94 3.24 -0.82
C TYR A 85 -17.46 3.29 -0.83
N TRP A 86 -17.99 4.10 -1.73
CA TRP A 86 -19.40 4.13 -2.08
C TRP A 86 -19.61 3.47 -3.43
N VAL A 87 -20.55 2.53 -3.44
CA VAL A 87 -21.03 1.86 -4.64
C VAL A 87 -22.46 2.36 -4.90
N PRO A 88 -22.77 2.87 -6.11
CA PRO A 88 -24.13 3.25 -6.46
C PRO A 88 -25.14 2.11 -6.25
N VAL A 89 -26.33 2.46 -5.78
CA VAL A 89 -27.38 1.48 -5.40
C VAL A 89 -27.77 0.54 -6.54
N GLU A 90 -27.68 1.02 -7.78
CA GLU A 90 -27.99 0.23 -8.99
C GLU A 90 -27.03 -0.96 -9.18
N ALA A 91 -25.85 -0.95 -8.55
CA ALA A 91 -24.89 -2.04 -8.59
C ALA A 91 -25.22 -3.20 -7.62
N GLY A 92 -26.28 -3.10 -6.81
CA GLY A 92 -26.84 -4.20 -6.04
C GLY A 92 -26.10 -4.58 -4.75
N GLU A 93 -25.17 -3.75 -4.27
CA GLU A 93 -24.42 -4.00 -3.03
C GLU A 93 -25.09 -3.41 -1.78
N ALA A 94 -24.82 -4.00 -0.61
CA ALA A 94 -25.28 -3.48 0.67
C ALA A 94 -24.57 -2.17 1.01
N LYS A 95 -25.32 -1.14 1.40
CA LYS A 95 -24.76 0.16 1.73
C LYS A 95 -23.90 0.12 3.00
N ASP A 96 -22.65 0.56 2.91
CA ASP A 96 -21.82 0.84 4.07
C ASP A 96 -22.31 2.12 4.75
N VAL A 97 -22.82 2.00 5.98
CA VAL A 97 -23.28 3.12 6.82
C VAL A 97 -22.17 4.16 7.02
N ARG A 98 -20.90 3.72 7.05
CA ARG A 98 -19.76 4.63 7.13
C ARG A 98 -19.70 5.47 5.86
N ALA A 99 -19.73 4.85 4.67
CA ALA A 99 -19.71 5.56 3.40
C ALA A 99 -20.90 6.54 3.24
N GLU A 100 -22.10 6.19 3.72
CA GLU A 100 -23.27 7.09 3.69
C GLU A 100 -23.00 8.43 4.41
N LYS A 101 -22.37 8.38 5.58
CA LYS A 101 -22.02 9.59 6.34
C LYS A 101 -21.05 10.47 5.57
N TRP A 102 -20.09 9.88 4.85
CA TRP A 102 -19.14 10.61 4.02
C TRP A 102 -19.84 11.24 2.80
N MET A 103 -20.71 10.49 2.12
CA MET A 103 -21.51 10.97 1.00
C MET A 103 -22.38 12.17 1.39
N GLU A 104 -23.08 12.10 2.53
CA GLU A 104 -23.88 13.21 3.04
C GLU A 104 -23.01 14.42 3.43
N TYR A 105 -21.91 14.16 4.14
CA TYR A 105 -21.04 15.21 4.66
C TYR A 105 -20.29 15.98 3.57
N TYR A 106 -19.89 15.29 2.52
CA TYR A 106 -19.20 15.86 1.36
C TYR A 106 -20.14 16.16 0.19
N GLN A 107 -21.45 15.91 0.31
CA GLN A 107 -22.45 16.20 -0.73
C GLN A 107 -22.08 15.58 -2.09
N CYS A 108 -21.64 14.32 -2.06
CA CYS A 108 -21.22 13.58 -3.24
C CYS A 108 -22.41 13.05 -4.06
N ASP A 109 -22.20 12.85 -5.36
CA ASP A 109 -23.21 12.30 -6.28
C ASP A 109 -23.43 10.80 -6.03
N GLN A 110 -24.64 10.39 -5.66
CA GLN A 110 -24.97 9.00 -5.31
C GLN A 110 -24.96 8.04 -6.50
N GLU A 111 -25.02 8.56 -7.73
CA GLU A 111 -24.99 7.76 -8.96
C GLU A 111 -23.55 7.39 -9.39
N ARG A 112 -22.54 7.97 -8.73
CA ARG A 112 -21.12 7.74 -9.03
C ARG A 112 -20.44 6.87 -7.98
N PHE A 113 -19.35 6.20 -8.38
CA PHE A 113 -18.48 5.54 -7.42
C PHE A 113 -17.63 6.57 -6.71
N TRP A 114 -17.49 6.43 -5.39
CA TRP A 114 -16.63 7.28 -4.60
C TRP A 114 -15.67 6.49 -3.77
N LYS A 115 -14.44 6.97 -3.70
CA LYS A 115 -13.44 6.48 -2.75
C LYS A 115 -13.15 7.58 -1.75
N PHE A 116 -13.24 7.22 -0.48
CA PHE A 116 -12.98 8.11 0.64
C PHE A 116 -11.72 7.62 1.35
N GLN A 117 -10.73 8.50 1.49
CA GLN A 117 -9.51 8.17 2.21
C GLN A 117 -9.18 9.24 3.23
N ARG A 118 -8.66 8.78 4.35
CA ARG A 118 -8.33 9.58 5.52
C ARG A 118 -6.92 9.25 5.97
N TYR A 119 -6.12 10.28 6.13
CA TYR A 119 -4.70 10.17 6.48
C TYR A 119 -4.45 10.88 7.80
N PHE A 120 -3.90 10.18 8.80
CA PHE A 120 -3.49 10.78 10.05
C PHE A 120 -1.98 10.97 10.09
N TYR A 121 -1.55 12.19 10.39
CA TYR A 121 -0.16 12.55 10.57
C TYR A 121 0.04 12.90 12.03
N GLU A 122 0.83 12.11 12.74
CA GLU A 122 1.26 12.48 14.08
C GLU A 122 2.09 13.76 14.00
N TRP A 123 1.75 14.73 14.85
CA TRP A 123 2.40 16.03 14.83
C TRP A 123 2.78 16.44 16.25
N THR A 124 4.08 16.60 16.47
CA THR A 124 4.66 17.00 17.74
C THR A 124 5.30 18.39 17.60
N GLY A 125 4.47 19.43 17.41
CA GLY A 125 4.95 20.79 17.20
C GLY A 125 3.87 21.85 17.07
N GLU A 126 4.27 23.09 16.83
CA GLU A 126 3.33 24.17 16.49
C GLU A 126 2.62 23.89 15.16
N ILE A 127 1.40 24.38 15.00
CA ILE A 127 0.67 24.24 13.74
C ILE A 127 1.37 25.09 12.66
N PRO A 128 1.73 24.49 11.51
CA PRO A 128 2.38 25.21 10.43
C PRO A 128 1.46 26.30 9.87
N LYS A 129 2.04 27.39 9.37
CA LYS A 129 1.26 28.46 8.68
C LYS A 129 0.89 28.09 7.25
N ARG A 130 1.62 27.14 6.67
CA ARG A 130 1.45 26.67 5.30
C ARG A 130 1.72 25.18 5.28
N LEU A 131 0.79 24.43 4.73
CA LEU A 131 0.93 23.01 4.47
C LEU A 131 1.18 22.85 2.96
N GLU A 132 2.24 22.14 2.60
CA GLU A 132 2.45 21.70 1.24
C GLU A 132 2.14 20.21 1.18
N LEU A 133 1.18 19.83 0.35
CA LEU A 133 0.81 18.45 0.14
C LEU A 133 1.40 18.01 -1.20
N SER A 134 2.13 16.91 -1.18
CA SER A 134 2.42 16.17 -2.40
C SER A 134 1.42 15.02 -2.47
N VAL A 135 0.71 14.93 -3.58
CA VAL A 135 -0.33 13.93 -3.83
C VAL A 135 0.14 13.09 -4.99
N LYS A 136 0.48 11.84 -4.70
CA LYS A 136 1.07 10.93 -5.66
C LYS A 136 0.23 9.64 -5.73
N PRO A 137 -0.40 9.35 -6.87
CA PRO A 137 -1.01 8.04 -7.09
C PRO A 137 0.01 6.92 -6.88
N GLU A 138 -0.39 5.82 -6.25
CA GLU A 138 0.45 4.63 -6.15
C GLU A 138 0.88 4.14 -7.55
N LYS A 139 1.98 3.38 -7.57
CA LYS A 139 2.47 2.77 -8.80
C LYS A 139 1.51 1.67 -9.21
N THR A 140 1.21 1.59 -10.51
CA THR A 140 0.39 0.52 -11.05
C THR A 140 1.21 -0.75 -11.18
N ARG A 141 0.63 -1.85 -10.68
CA ARG A 141 1.22 -3.19 -10.67
C ARG A 141 0.93 -3.89 -11.99
N TYR A 142 1.98 -4.41 -12.61
CA TYR A 142 1.90 -5.11 -13.88
C TYR A 142 2.59 -6.47 -13.81
N GLU A 143 1.83 -7.53 -14.08
CA GLU A 143 2.32 -8.91 -14.03
C GLU A 143 2.89 -9.35 -15.40
N GLY A 144 4.09 -9.90 -15.38
CA GLY A 144 4.71 -10.54 -16.54
C GLY A 144 4.39 -12.04 -16.65
N THR A 145 4.94 -12.69 -17.67
CA THR A 145 4.79 -14.12 -17.88
C THR A 145 5.58 -14.90 -16.84
N SER A 146 4.91 -15.83 -16.14
CA SER A 146 5.55 -16.68 -15.14
C SER A 146 6.49 -17.71 -15.75
N PHE A 147 7.50 -18.12 -14.97
CA PHE A 147 8.47 -19.16 -15.33
C PHE A 147 8.85 -20.01 -14.12
N ALA A 148 9.30 -21.24 -14.34
CA ALA A 148 9.71 -22.14 -13.27
C ALA A 148 11.22 -22.08 -13.01
N VAL A 149 11.60 -22.16 -11.74
CA VAL A 149 13.00 -22.32 -11.29
C VAL A 149 13.06 -23.48 -10.31
N LYS A 150 13.95 -24.44 -10.56
CA LYS A 150 14.20 -25.59 -9.69
C LYS A 150 15.28 -25.26 -8.68
N ALA A 151 15.19 -25.80 -7.48
CA ALA A 151 16.28 -25.74 -6.51
C ALA A 151 17.57 -26.34 -7.11
N GLY A 152 18.68 -25.64 -6.92
CA GLY A 152 19.98 -26.00 -7.49
C GLY A 152 20.18 -25.57 -8.95
N ALA A 153 19.27 -24.77 -9.53
CA ALA A 153 19.52 -24.13 -10.82
C ALA A 153 20.65 -23.09 -10.69
N VAL A 154 21.54 -23.07 -11.68
CA VAL A 154 22.71 -22.19 -11.79
C VAL A 154 22.77 -21.65 -13.22
N ASP A 155 23.06 -20.36 -13.37
CA ASP A 155 23.16 -19.64 -14.66
C ASP A 155 21.95 -19.88 -15.60
N GLN A 156 20.74 -19.95 -15.04
CA GLN A 156 19.52 -20.10 -15.81
C GLN A 156 19.07 -18.75 -16.36
N LYS A 157 19.12 -18.59 -17.68
CA LYS A 157 18.63 -17.39 -18.37
C LYS A 157 17.15 -17.49 -18.72
N VAL A 158 16.43 -16.41 -18.48
CA VAL A 158 14.99 -16.27 -18.77
C VAL A 158 14.77 -14.93 -19.47
N GLU A 159 14.05 -14.95 -20.59
CA GLU A 159 13.60 -13.72 -21.25
C GLU A 159 12.33 -13.21 -20.55
N VAL A 160 12.35 -11.95 -20.12
CA VAL A 160 11.23 -11.28 -19.48
C VAL A 160 10.82 -10.08 -20.32
N MET A 161 9.54 -9.99 -20.66
CA MET A 161 9.00 -8.84 -21.37
C MET A 161 8.15 -7.99 -20.42
N HIS A 162 8.37 -6.68 -20.41
CA HIS A 162 7.50 -5.75 -19.70
C HIS A 162 6.11 -5.75 -20.35
N PRO A 163 5.03 -6.07 -19.61
CA PRO A 163 3.70 -6.31 -20.19
C PRO A 163 3.08 -5.07 -20.87
N VAL A 164 3.40 -3.85 -20.39
CA VAL A 164 2.94 -2.59 -21.00
C VAL A 164 3.90 -2.06 -22.07
N THR A 165 5.15 -1.71 -21.70
CA THR A 165 6.11 -1.06 -22.61
C THR A 165 6.63 -1.97 -23.72
N LYS A 166 6.47 -3.31 -23.57
CA LYS A 166 7.00 -4.33 -24.48
C LYS A 166 8.53 -4.34 -24.58
N GLU A 167 9.23 -3.69 -23.65
CA GLU A 167 10.69 -3.79 -23.53
C GLU A 167 11.06 -5.21 -23.05
N TYR A 168 12.18 -5.73 -23.57
CA TYR A 168 12.70 -7.06 -23.23
C TYR A 168 13.90 -6.94 -22.29
N TYR A 169 13.98 -7.89 -21.37
CA TYR A 169 14.99 -8.01 -20.33
C TYR A 169 15.51 -9.45 -20.29
N GLU A 170 16.82 -9.63 -20.10
CA GLU A 170 17.42 -10.92 -19.78
C GLU A 170 17.56 -11.01 -18.26
N LEU A 171 16.84 -11.96 -17.66
CA LEU A 171 16.97 -12.31 -16.25
C LEU A 171 17.89 -13.53 -16.13
N ASN A 172 19.04 -13.36 -15.49
CA ASN A 172 19.97 -14.43 -15.21
C ASN A 172 19.84 -14.87 -13.75
N ILE A 173 19.32 -16.07 -13.51
CA ILE A 173 19.31 -16.71 -12.21
C ILE A 173 20.70 -17.29 -11.97
N LYS A 174 21.51 -16.61 -11.15
CA LYS A 174 22.87 -17.05 -10.81
C LYS A 174 22.85 -18.35 -10.04
N GLU A 175 21.99 -18.41 -9.03
CA GLU A 175 21.83 -19.58 -8.19
C GLU A 175 20.42 -19.62 -7.59
N SER A 176 19.99 -20.82 -7.21
CA SER A 176 18.76 -21.05 -6.49
C SER A 176 18.96 -22.14 -5.44
N VAL A 177 18.51 -21.91 -4.23
CA VAL A 177 18.78 -22.77 -3.07
C VAL A 177 17.53 -22.86 -2.20
N ASP A 178 17.23 -24.07 -1.72
CA ASP A 178 16.32 -24.24 -0.57
C ASP A 178 17.04 -23.74 0.68
N GLU A 179 16.62 -22.59 1.17
CA GLU A 179 17.18 -21.94 2.35
C GLU A 179 16.22 -22.15 3.54
N ARG A 180 16.80 -22.44 4.71
CA ARG A 180 16.04 -22.53 5.95
C ARG A 180 16.09 -21.19 6.66
N ILE A 181 14.93 -20.55 6.85
CA ILE A 181 14.82 -19.27 7.55
C ILE A 181 14.66 -19.47 9.05
N GLU A 182 15.12 -18.49 9.82
CA GLU A 182 14.87 -18.43 11.25
C GLU A 182 13.40 -18.04 11.50
N VAL A 183 12.71 -18.83 12.32
CA VAL A 183 11.33 -18.59 12.71
C VAL A 183 11.23 -18.43 14.23
N PRO A 184 10.26 -17.64 14.74
CA PRO A 184 10.06 -17.49 16.18
C PRO A 184 9.75 -18.84 16.84
N ASP A 185 10.40 -19.09 17.97
CA ASP A 185 10.02 -20.21 18.85
C ASP A 185 8.83 -19.79 19.71
N MET A 186 7.63 -20.26 19.34
CA MET A 186 6.40 -20.00 20.08
C MET A 186 5.74 -21.32 20.47
N GLU A 187 5.56 -21.51 21.77
CA GLU A 187 4.95 -22.72 22.32
C GLU A 187 3.57 -22.97 21.69
N GLY A 188 3.38 -24.18 21.16
CA GLY A 188 2.11 -24.59 20.56
C GLY A 188 1.93 -24.21 19.09
N LEU A 189 2.90 -23.52 18.46
CA LEU A 189 2.87 -23.15 17.05
C LEU A 189 4.02 -23.80 16.27
N LYS A 190 3.73 -24.18 15.03
CA LYS A 190 4.77 -24.62 14.07
C LYS A 190 4.75 -23.71 12.85
N PHE A 191 5.90 -23.13 12.52
CA PHE A 191 6.08 -22.23 11.39
C PHE A 191 6.76 -22.95 10.22
N PRO A 192 6.40 -22.61 8.97
CA PRO A 192 7.14 -23.08 7.81
C PRO A 192 8.51 -22.42 7.77
N GLU A 193 9.55 -23.18 7.43
CA GLU A 193 10.95 -22.76 7.57
C GLU A 193 11.72 -22.84 6.26
N HIS A 194 11.19 -23.51 5.23
CA HIS A 194 11.86 -23.70 3.95
C HIS A 194 11.36 -22.67 2.93
N VAL A 195 12.28 -21.96 2.28
CA VAL A 195 12.00 -21.05 1.17
C VAL A 195 12.95 -21.36 0.02
N LEU A 196 12.49 -21.22 -1.22
CA LEU A 196 13.38 -21.16 -2.36
C LEU A 196 13.91 -19.73 -2.50
N LYS A 197 15.19 -19.54 -2.22
CA LYS A 197 15.90 -18.30 -2.52
C LYS A 197 16.48 -18.37 -3.91
N ILE A 198 16.33 -17.31 -4.69
CA ILE A 198 17.02 -17.10 -5.94
C ILE A 198 17.90 -15.86 -5.85
N THR A 199 19.13 -15.97 -6.34
CA THR A 199 20.05 -14.84 -6.55
C THR A 199 20.10 -14.59 -8.04
N TYR A 200 19.86 -13.35 -8.47
CA TYR A 200 19.69 -13.03 -9.89
C TYR A 200 20.24 -11.66 -10.29
N GLU A 201 20.45 -11.51 -11.59
CA GLU A 201 20.73 -10.25 -12.27
C GLU A 201 19.72 -10.03 -13.39
N ILE A 202 19.35 -8.78 -13.65
CA ILE A 202 18.47 -8.40 -14.76
C ILE A 202 19.14 -7.32 -15.61
N ALA A 203 19.14 -7.51 -16.93
CA ALA A 203 19.77 -6.60 -17.88
C ALA A 203 18.87 -6.33 -19.11
N PRO A 204 18.76 -5.08 -19.59
CA PRO A 204 19.26 -3.86 -18.94
C PRO A 204 18.55 -3.61 -17.61
N GLN A 205 19.07 -2.70 -16.76
CA GLN A 205 18.38 -2.34 -15.53
C GLN A 205 16.98 -1.77 -15.87
N PRO A 206 15.89 -2.34 -15.32
CA PRO A 206 14.55 -1.82 -15.53
C PRO A 206 14.42 -0.37 -15.06
N LYS A 207 13.67 0.44 -15.83
CA LYS A 207 13.34 1.83 -15.45
C LYS A 207 12.28 1.88 -14.36
N ASP A 208 11.34 0.93 -14.41
CA ASP A 208 10.28 0.73 -13.42
C ASP A 208 10.78 -0.18 -12.29
N ASP A 209 10.14 -0.15 -11.12
CA ASP A 209 10.54 -1.05 -10.04
C ASP A 209 10.22 -2.49 -10.45
N PHE A 210 11.13 -3.41 -10.18
CA PHE A 210 11.04 -4.79 -10.59
C PHE A 210 11.18 -5.73 -9.39
N TYR A 211 10.30 -6.72 -9.31
CA TYR A 211 10.33 -7.77 -8.29
C TYR A 211 10.00 -9.12 -8.90
N LEU A 212 10.54 -10.18 -8.29
CA LEU A 212 10.10 -11.54 -8.54
C LEU A 212 9.21 -11.98 -7.39
N GLN A 213 7.99 -12.39 -7.71
CA GLN A 213 7.00 -12.86 -6.74
C GLN A 213 6.75 -14.35 -6.94
N ASP A 214 6.62 -15.09 -5.85
CA ASP A 214 6.08 -16.44 -5.90
C ASP A 214 4.62 -16.42 -6.38
N ARG A 215 4.27 -17.34 -7.28
CA ARG A 215 2.89 -17.53 -7.71
C ARG A 215 2.07 -18.32 -6.69
N GLU A 216 2.70 -19.17 -5.90
CA GLU A 216 2.04 -20.03 -4.93
C GLU A 216 2.01 -19.38 -3.55
N GLU A 217 0.93 -19.66 -2.82
CA GLU A 217 0.82 -19.31 -1.41
C GLU A 217 1.62 -20.30 -0.57
N GLY A 218 2.26 -19.79 0.48
CA GLY A 218 3.01 -20.61 1.42
C GLY A 218 2.11 -21.42 2.34
N ASP A 219 2.73 -22.32 3.10
CA ASP A 219 2.01 -23.08 4.10
C ASP A 219 1.58 -22.18 5.28
N THR A 220 0.35 -22.36 5.76
CA THR A 220 -0.16 -21.60 6.91
C THR A 220 0.36 -22.16 8.23
N VAL A 221 0.64 -21.27 9.20
CA VAL A 221 0.97 -21.64 10.58
C VAL A 221 -0.16 -22.48 11.20
N TRP A 222 0.21 -23.52 11.93
CA TRP A 222 -0.71 -24.49 12.51
C TRP A 222 -0.35 -24.75 13.96
N THR A 223 -1.40 -24.89 14.77
CA THR A 223 -1.32 -25.10 16.21
C THR A 223 -1.14 -26.59 16.51
N THR A 224 -0.24 -26.95 17.41
CA THR A 224 -0.10 -28.34 17.88
C THR A 224 -1.17 -28.73 18.91
N ALA A 225 -1.95 -27.77 19.42
CA ALA A 225 -3.11 -28.02 20.27
C ALA A 225 -4.24 -28.73 19.49
N HIS A 226 -4.83 -29.76 20.10
CA HIS A 226 -5.96 -30.52 19.53
C HIS A 226 -7.20 -29.65 19.34
N GLY A 227 -7.34 -29.05 18.16
CA GLY A 227 -8.50 -28.27 17.76
C GLY A 227 -8.13 -27.30 16.64
N LYS A 228 -8.43 -27.69 15.40
CA LYS A 228 -8.15 -26.91 14.18
C LYS A 228 -8.58 -25.44 14.33
N ARG A 229 -7.61 -24.54 14.47
CA ARG A 229 -7.73 -23.12 14.13
C ARG A 229 -6.46 -22.71 13.39
N SER A 230 -6.56 -22.61 12.06
CA SER A 230 -5.55 -21.99 11.22
C SER A 230 -5.50 -20.50 11.55
N VAL A 231 -4.32 -19.98 11.88
CA VAL A 231 -4.10 -18.53 11.94
C VAL A 231 -3.52 -18.13 10.60
N SER A 232 -4.38 -17.61 9.72
CA SER A 232 -3.92 -16.97 8.48
C SER A 232 -3.22 -15.67 8.89
N VAL A 233 -1.90 -15.61 8.74
CA VAL A 233 -1.20 -14.32 8.79
C VAL A 233 -1.54 -13.62 7.47
N ILE A 234 -2.40 -12.60 7.54
CA ILE A 234 -2.80 -11.81 6.38
C ILE A 234 -1.56 -11.06 5.88
N GLY A 235 -0.88 -11.62 4.89
CA GLY A 235 0.20 -10.97 4.17
C GLY A 235 -0.37 -10.16 3.01
N GLY A 236 -0.84 -8.94 3.28
CA GLY A 236 -1.10 -7.98 2.21
C GLY A 236 0.21 -7.67 1.48
N GLN A 237 0.14 -7.58 0.14
CA GLN A 237 1.07 -7.11 -0.93
C GLN A 237 2.61 -7.07 -0.74
N SER A 238 3.10 -6.90 0.49
CA SER A 238 4.42 -7.24 1.01
C SER A 238 4.23 -8.08 2.26
N GLY A 239 3.91 -9.36 2.09
CA GLY A 239 3.55 -10.25 3.20
C GLY A 239 4.65 -10.40 4.27
N PRO A 240 4.39 -11.13 5.36
CA PRO A 240 5.29 -11.29 6.52
C PRO A 240 6.72 -11.71 6.17
N THR A 241 6.93 -12.37 5.02
CA THR A 241 8.24 -12.69 4.45
C THR A 241 9.16 -11.46 4.31
N SER A 242 8.60 -10.27 4.04
CA SER A 242 9.36 -9.02 3.96
C SER A 242 9.91 -8.52 5.30
N VAL A 243 9.24 -8.86 6.42
CA VAL A 243 9.64 -8.42 7.78
C VAL A 243 10.75 -9.32 8.33
N PHE A 244 10.76 -10.62 7.99
CA PHE A 244 11.77 -11.57 8.48
C PHE A 244 13.11 -11.51 7.73
N LEU A 245 13.14 -10.99 6.51
CA LEU A 245 14.32 -11.03 5.62
C LEU A 245 15.05 -9.69 5.46
N ALA A 246 14.63 -8.64 6.16
CA ALA A 246 15.19 -7.29 6.04
C ALA A 246 16.67 -7.15 6.51
N GLY A 247 17.30 -8.23 6.99
CA GLY A 247 18.60 -8.20 7.66
C GLY A 247 19.84 -8.44 6.79
N THR A 248 19.73 -8.93 5.56
CA THR A 248 20.91 -9.45 4.83
C THR A 248 20.76 -9.32 3.31
N ILE A 249 20.82 -8.09 2.78
CA ILE A 249 21.04 -7.88 1.34
C ILE A 249 22.42 -7.25 1.17
N GLU A 250 23.38 -8.05 0.68
CA GLU A 250 24.70 -7.54 0.29
C GLU A 250 24.59 -6.68 -0.98
N PRO A 251 25.41 -5.62 -1.14
CA PRO A 251 25.36 -4.76 -2.32
C PRO A 251 25.92 -5.50 -3.55
N GLY A 252 25.07 -5.83 -4.52
CA GLY A 252 25.50 -6.27 -5.85
C GLY A 252 24.56 -7.28 -6.51
N ASP A 253 24.04 -8.23 -5.73
CA ASP A 253 23.17 -9.30 -6.22
C ASP A 253 21.75 -9.14 -5.68
N GLN A 254 20.76 -9.21 -6.57
CA GLN A 254 19.35 -9.15 -6.18
C GLN A 254 18.93 -10.54 -5.72
N ALA A 255 18.21 -10.60 -4.59
CA ALA A 255 17.65 -11.84 -4.07
C ALA A 255 16.12 -11.78 -4.06
N ALA A 256 15.47 -12.90 -4.33
CA ALA A 256 14.03 -13.09 -4.13
C ALA A 256 13.78 -14.41 -3.41
N TYR A 257 12.70 -14.46 -2.64
CA TYR A 257 12.34 -15.59 -1.79
C TYR A 257 10.92 -16.03 -2.11
N SER A 258 10.74 -17.35 -2.20
CA SER A 258 9.43 -17.95 -2.35
C SER A 258 8.59 -17.74 -1.07
N SER A 259 7.32 -18.07 -1.15
CA SER A 259 6.52 -18.28 0.06
C SER A 259 7.12 -19.43 0.90
N PRO A 260 6.95 -19.42 2.23
CA PRO A 260 7.56 -20.42 3.10
C PRO A 260 6.76 -21.73 3.16
N HIS A 261 7.47 -22.86 3.26
CA HIS A 261 6.92 -24.22 3.33
C HIS A 261 7.49 -25.05 4.50
N PHE A 262 6.78 -26.09 4.91
CA PHE A 262 7.24 -27.03 5.96
C PHE A 262 8.29 -28.04 5.48
N HIS A 263 8.47 -28.17 4.17
CA HIS A 263 9.37 -29.13 3.56
C HIS A 263 10.23 -28.42 2.51
N PRO A 264 11.42 -28.97 2.18
CA PRO A 264 12.29 -28.40 1.17
C PRO A 264 11.58 -28.12 -0.15
N VAL A 265 11.77 -26.91 -0.66
CA VAL A 265 11.16 -26.44 -1.92
C VAL A 265 11.99 -26.95 -3.08
N LYS A 266 11.36 -27.70 -4.00
CA LYS A 266 12.06 -28.30 -5.15
C LYS A 266 12.02 -27.45 -6.41
N GLU A 267 10.94 -26.70 -6.56
CA GLU A 267 10.65 -25.87 -7.72
C GLU A 267 9.63 -24.81 -7.31
N THR A 268 9.77 -23.60 -7.85
CA THR A 268 8.82 -22.50 -7.66
C THR A 268 8.51 -21.86 -9.00
N ILE A 269 7.25 -21.45 -9.17
CA ILE A 269 6.82 -20.66 -10.32
C ILE A 269 6.93 -19.19 -9.96
N TRP A 270 7.92 -18.51 -10.52
CA TRP A 270 8.15 -17.09 -10.31
C TRP A 270 7.35 -16.25 -11.29
N LYS A 271 6.89 -15.10 -10.80
CA LYS A 271 6.16 -14.10 -11.57
C LYS A 271 6.93 -12.78 -11.54
N PRO A 272 7.41 -12.29 -12.70
CA PRO A 272 7.88 -10.92 -12.84
C PRO A 272 6.77 -9.93 -12.50
N VAL A 273 7.07 -8.94 -11.66
CA VAL A 273 6.14 -7.86 -11.32
C VAL A 273 6.85 -6.52 -11.51
N PHE A 274 6.23 -5.65 -12.30
CA PHE A 274 6.69 -4.28 -12.53
C PHE A 274 5.75 -3.30 -11.84
N TYR A 275 6.29 -2.32 -11.12
CA TYR A 275 5.52 -1.21 -10.58
C TYR A 275 5.89 0.07 -11.31
N ARG A 276 4.93 0.62 -12.04
CA ARG A 276 5.13 1.78 -12.90
C ARG A 276 4.40 3.01 -12.37
N GLN A 277 5.11 4.12 -12.28
CA GLN A 277 4.50 5.43 -12.03
C GLN A 277 3.91 5.97 -13.34
N GLU A 278 2.59 5.89 -13.49
CA GLU A 278 1.93 6.38 -14.71
C GLU A 278 1.51 7.84 -14.59
N LEU A 279 1.02 8.20 -13.42
CA LEU A 279 0.52 9.53 -13.13
C LEU A 279 1.58 10.36 -12.42
N GLU A 280 1.73 11.60 -12.85
CA GLU A 280 2.66 12.55 -12.21
C GLU A 280 2.22 12.89 -10.79
N GLU A 281 3.19 13.25 -9.95
CA GLU A 281 2.90 13.79 -8.63
C GLU A 281 2.36 15.22 -8.75
N LYS A 282 1.28 15.51 -8.02
CA LYS A 282 0.68 16.84 -7.96
C LYS A 282 1.01 17.49 -6.63
N TYR A 283 1.10 18.82 -6.62
CA TYR A 283 1.43 19.58 -5.43
C TYR A 283 0.32 20.57 -5.12
N LEU A 284 -0.18 20.53 -3.88
CA LEU A 284 -1.16 21.47 -3.36
C LEU A 284 -0.51 22.30 -2.25
N SER A 285 -0.79 23.60 -2.24
CA SER A 285 -0.28 24.51 -1.22
C SER A 285 -1.44 25.15 -0.49
N ILE A 286 -1.65 24.74 0.75
CA ILE A 286 -2.75 25.20 1.59
C ILE A 286 -2.20 26.23 2.58
N ARG A 287 -2.69 27.46 2.49
CA ARG A 287 -2.36 28.54 3.44
C ARG A 287 -3.37 28.53 4.57
N LEU A 288 -2.87 28.42 5.80
CA LEU A 288 -3.69 28.49 7.00
C LEU A 288 -3.70 29.95 7.47
N ASP A 289 -4.88 30.56 7.51
CA ASP A 289 -5.00 31.97 7.90
C ASP A 289 -4.80 32.16 9.41
N ARG A 290 -4.64 33.42 9.86
CA ARG A 290 -4.49 33.72 11.29
C ARG A 290 -5.72 33.39 12.13
N SER A 291 -6.90 33.22 11.53
CA SER A 291 -8.11 32.80 12.26
C SER A 291 -8.08 31.29 12.55
N CYS A 292 -7.34 30.52 11.75
CA CYS A 292 -7.07 29.10 11.96
C CYS A 292 -6.23 28.86 13.23
N LEU A 293 -5.24 29.73 13.47
CA LEU A 293 -4.26 29.61 14.57
C LEU A 293 -4.71 30.20 15.91
N LYS A 294 -5.79 30.99 15.95
CA LYS A 294 -6.26 31.70 17.17
C LYS A 294 -7.07 30.85 18.15
N GLN A 295 -7.39 29.60 17.80
CA GLN A 295 -8.22 28.68 18.59
C GLN A 295 -7.43 27.49 19.13
N TRP A 296 -6.10 27.57 19.09
CA TRP A 296 -5.16 26.59 19.62
C TRP A 296 -4.47 27.13 20.86
#